data_AF-S9PQF2-F1
#
_entry.id   AF-S9PQF2-F1
#
_cell.length_a   1.000
_cell.length_b   1.000
_cell.length_c   1.000
_cell.angle_alpha   90.00
_cell.angle_beta   90.00
_cell.angle_gamma   90.00
#
_symmetry.space_group_name_H-M   'P 1'
#
loop_
_entity.id
_entity.type
_entity.pdbx_description
1 polymer ?
#
loop_
_entity_poly.entity_id
_entity_poly.type
_entity_poly.pdbx_seq_one_letter_code
_entity_poly.pdbx_strand_id
1 'polypeptide(L)'
;MSRKVVNAPRLQGLSRLRVRPKKERQAIPCSQEMAALLGCWQNNGGNTNSTQCLKVAASLENCMKSQHGKQKSENTINYHLARLGKLL
;
A
#
# COMPACT_ATOMS: atom_id res chain seq x y z
N MET A 1 12.94 -12.76 2.67
CA MET A 1 14.23 -13.26 3.19
C MET A 1 15.05 -12.09 3.73
N SER A 2 15.08 -11.86 5.05
CA SER A 2 15.94 -10.83 5.65
C SER A 2 17.34 -11.41 5.84
N ARG A 3 18.34 -10.83 5.18
CA ARG A 3 19.75 -11.13 5.43
C ARG A 3 20.11 -10.61 6.82
N LYS A 4 20.54 -11.51 7.73
CA LYS A 4 21.15 -11.08 9.00
C LYS A 4 22.50 -10.44 8.68
N VAL A 5 22.66 -9.18 9.08
CA VAL A 5 23.95 -8.49 9.02
C VAL A 5 24.75 -8.95 10.24
N VAL A 6 25.82 -9.71 10.01
CA VAL A 6 26.80 -10.07 11.04
C VAL A 6 27.92 -9.02 10.98
N ASN A 7 28.20 -8.36 12.11
CA ASN A 7 29.05 -7.18 12.26
C ASN A 7 28.60 -5.95 11.45
N ALA A 8 27.62 -5.21 12.02
CA ALA A 8 27.21 -3.93 11.45
C ALA A 8 28.29 -2.85 11.66
N PRO A 9 28.65 -2.07 10.62
CA PRO A 9 29.61 -0.98 10.75
C PRO A 9 29.06 0.15 11.64
N ARG A 10 29.94 0.80 12.42
CA ARG A 10 29.59 1.97 13.21
C ARG A 10 29.35 3.18 12.30
N LEU A 11 28.21 3.84 12.49
CA LEU A 11 27.81 5.02 11.74
C LEU A 11 28.49 6.26 12.34
N GLN A 12 29.59 6.74 11.76
CA GLN A 12 30.28 7.95 12.20
C GLN A 12 29.86 9.17 11.36
N GLY A 13 29.67 10.33 11.99
CA GLY A 13 29.50 11.61 11.26
C GLY A 13 28.10 11.95 10.76
N LEU A 14 27.05 11.30 11.26
CA LEU A 14 25.66 11.67 10.94
C LEU A 14 25.19 12.85 11.81
N SER A 15 24.67 13.91 11.18
CA SER A 15 24.05 15.01 11.93
C SER A 15 22.71 14.64 12.54
N ARG A 16 21.93 13.77 11.88
CA ARG A 16 20.66 13.20 12.40
C ARG A 16 20.43 11.79 11.86
N LEU A 17 20.14 10.85 12.76
CA LEU A 17 19.73 9.49 12.40
C LEU A 17 18.24 9.46 12.06
N ARG A 18 17.89 9.28 10.77
CA ARG A 18 16.50 9.23 10.31
C ARG A 18 16.32 8.25 9.16
N VAL A 19 15.24 7.50 9.19
CA VAL A 19 14.77 6.69 8.05
C VAL A 19 13.90 7.57 7.15
N ARG A 20 14.27 7.64 5.86
CA ARG A 20 13.42 8.25 4.84
C ARG A 20 12.16 7.38 4.68
N PRO A 21 10.94 7.93 4.88
CA PRO A 21 9.73 7.15 4.71
C PRO A 21 9.66 6.65 3.28
N LYS A 22 9.46 5.35 3.12
CA LYS A 22 9.21 4.77 1.81
C LYS A 22 7.84 5.24 1.36
N LYS A 23 7.73 5.69 0.11
CA LYS A 23 6.42 5.86 -0.55
C LYS A 23 5.84 4.48 -0.81
N GLU A 24 5.34 3.81 0.23
CA GLU A 24 4.59 2.57 0.05
C GLU A 24 3.27 2.94 -0.63
N ARG A 25 3.09 2.46 -1.86
CA ARG A 25 1.81 2.56 -2.54
C ARG A 25 0.83 1.76 -1.70
N GLN A 26 -0.07 2.47 -1.02
CA GLN A 26 -1.18 1.81 -0.36
C GLN A 26 -1.99 1.11 -1.45
N ALA A 27 -2.35 -0.15 -1.22
CA ALA A 27 -3.25 -0.85 -2.11
C ALA A 27 -4.54 -0.04 -2.20
N ILE A 28 -4.90 0.37 -3.42
CA ILE A 28 -6.15 1.10 -3.65
C ILE A 28 -7.29 0.12 -3.38
N PRO A 29 -8.22 0.42 -2.46
CA PRO A 29 -9.34 -0.47 -2.16
C PRO A 29 -10.17 -0.69 -3.44
N CYS A 30 -10.69 -1.90 -3.60
CA CYS A 30 -11.50 -2.29 -4.77
C CYS A 30 -10.80 -2.26 -6.14
N SER A 31 -9.48 -2.04 -6.19
CA SER A 31 -8.72 -2.00 -7.45
C SER A 31 -8.77 -3.30 -8.24
N GLN A 32 -8.81 -4.45 -7.56
CA GLN A 32 -8.92 -5.76 -8.21
C GLN A 32 -10.28 -5.95 -8.90
N GLU A 33 -11.38 -5.66 -8.20
CA GLU A 33 -12.74 -5.75 -8.75
C GLU A 33 -12.93 -4.76 -9.90
N MET A 34 -12.36 -3.55 -9.78
CA MET A 34 -12.36 -2.56 -10.85
C MET A 34 -11.59 -3.06 -12.08
N ALA A 35 -10.40 -3.64 -11.91
CA ALA A 35 -9.64 -4.22 -13.02
C ALA A 35 -10.38 -5.39 -13.68
N ALA A 36 -11.07 -6.22 -12.90
CA ALA A 36 -11.90 -7.30 -13.42
C ALA A 36 -13.08 -6.77 -14.26
N LEU A 37 -13.74 -5.69 -13.82
CA LEU A 37 -14.83 -5.08 -14.59
C LEU A 37 -14.34 -4.49 -15.91
N LEU A 38 -13.21 -3.79 -15.88
CA LEU A 38 -12.55 -3.25 -17.08
C LEU A 38 -12.17 -4.37 -18.07
N GLY A 39 -11.62 -5.47 -17.57
CA GLY A 39 -11.31 -6.65 -18.38
C GLY A 39 -12.57 -7.29 -18.97
N CYS A 40 -13.67 -7.33 -18.22
CA CYS A 40 -14.94 -7.84 -18.70
C CYS A 40 -15.50 -6.98 -19.85
N TRP A 41 -15.46 -5.64 -19.73
CA TRP A 41 -15.88 -4.75 -20.81
C TRP A 41 -15.01 -4.90 -22.05
N GLN A 42 -13.69 -5.03 -21.88
CA GLN A 42 -12.78 -5.31 -23.01
C GLN A 42 -13.15 -6.58 -23.76
N ASN A 43 -13.40 -7.68 -23.05
CA ASN A 43 -13.74 -8.96 -23.66
C ASN A 43 -15.11 -8.96 -24.35
N ASN A 44 -16.01 -8.05 -23.96
CA ASN A 44 -17.35 -7.91 -24.52
C ASN A 44 -17.46 -6.76 -25.55
N GLY A 45 -16.35 -6.41 -26.21
CA GLY A 45 -16.35 -5.41 -27.29
C GLY A 45 -16.55 -3.98 -26.82
N GLY A 46 -16.22 -3.67 -25.56
CA GLY A 46 -16.38 -2.34 -24.98
C GLY A 46 -17.81 -1.99 -24.55
N ASN A 47 -18.74 -2.96 -24.60
CA ASN A 47 -20.10 -2.73 -24.15
C ASN A 47 -20.18 -2.68 -22.61
N THR A 48 -20.43 -1.48 -22.08
CA THR A 48 -20.57 -1.22 -20.64
C THR A 48 -21.80 -1.89 -20.03
N ASN A 49 -22.83 -2.15 -20.84
CA ASN A 49 -24.10 -2.75 -20.43
C ASN A 49 -24.19 -4.26 -20.73
N SER A 50 -23.05 -4.93 -20.95
CA SER A 50 -23.05 -6.37 -21.13
C SER A 50 -23.61 -7.07 -19.89
N THR A 51 -24.63 -7.90 -20.08
CA THR A 51 -25.24 -8.72 -19.03
C THR A 51 -24.23 -9.69 -18.41
N GLN A 52 -23.16 -10.02 -19.13
CA GLN A 52 -22.08 -10.88 -18.65
C GLN A 52 -21.21 -10.20 -17.58
N CYS A 53 -21.16 -8.86 -17.56
CA CYS A 53 -20.36 -8.09 -16.60
C CYS A 53 -21.13 -7.67 -15.34
N LEU A 54 -22.45 -7.95 -15.26
CA LEU A 54 -23.31 -7.54 -14.14
C LEU A 54 -22.83 -8.11 -12.79
N LYS A 55 -22.36 -9.37 -12.76
CA LYS A 55 -21.85 -9.99 -11.54
C LYS A 55 -20.59 -9.30 -11.02
N VAL A 56 -19.69 -8.91 -11.93
CA VAL A 56 -18.44 -8.20 -11.60
C VAL A 56 -18.74 -6.76 -11.14
N ALA A 57 -19.71 -6.11 -11.78
CA ALA A 57 -20.20 -4.79 -11.35
C ALA A 57 -20.79 -4.84 -9.93
N ALA A 58 -21.62 -5.84 -9.62
CA ALA A 58 -22.17 -6.03 -8.27
C ALA A 58 -21.08 -6.27 -7.21
N SER A 59 -20.03 -7.02 -7.57
CA SER A 59 -18.86 -7.24 -6.69
C SER A 59 -18.14 -5.92 -6.38
N LEU A 60 -17.91 -5.08 -7.40
CA LEU A 60 -17.32 -3.76 -7.24
C LEU A 60 -18.18 -2.85 -6.34
N GLU A 61 -19.50 -2.80 -6.56
CA GLU A 61 -20.41 -2.02 -5.71
C GLU A 61 -20.37 -2.46 -4.26
N ASN A 62 -20.39 -3.78 -4.01
CA ASN A 62 -20.30 -4.33 -2.67
C ASN A 62 -18.98 -3.97 -2.00
N CYS A 63 -17.88 -4.02 -2.76
CA CYS A 63 -16.59 -3.55 -2.27
C CYS A 63 -16.68 -2.07 -1.87
N MET A 64 -17.15 -1.19 -2.76
CA MET A 64 -17.23 0.25 -2.48
C MET A 64 -18.13 0.58 -1.28
N LYS A 65 -19.24 -0.13 -1.10
CA LYS A 65 -20.15 0.04 0.05
C LYS A 65 -19.51 -0.38 1.38
N SER A 66 -18.64 -1.39 1.37
CA SER A 66 -18.01 -1.95 2.59
C SER A 66 -16.79 -1.17 3.10
N GLN A 67 -16.17 -0.34 2.26
CA GLN A 67 -14.86 0.24 2.57
C GLN A 67 -15.00 1.57 3.30
N HIS A 68 -14.78 1.54 4.62
CA HIS A 68 -14.46 2.73 5.40
C HIS A 68 -12.94 2.80 5.58
N GLY A 69 -12.34 3.91 5.12
CA GLY A 69 -10.89 4.10 5.14
C GLY A 69 -10.34 4.03 6.57
N LYS A 70 -9.64 2.94 6.90
CA LYS A 70 -8.87 2.87 8.14
C LYS A 70 -7.67 3.80 8.00
N GLN A 71 -7.63 4.88 8.77
CA GLN A 71 -6.41 5.67 8.91
C GLN A 71 -5.32 4.76 9.46
N LYS A 72 -4.22 4.60 8.71
CA LYS A 72 -3.05 3.89 9.22
C LYS A 72 -2.44 4.74 10.33
N SER A 73 -2.02 4.10 11.41
CA SER A 73 -1.21 4.77 12.41
C SER A 73 0.13 5.16 11.78
N GLU A 74 0.52 6.40 11.99
CA GLU A 74 1.81 6.91 11.52
C GLU A 74 2.96 6.19 12.23
N ASN A 75 4.00 5.82 11.49
CA ASN A 75 5.16 5.14 12.05
C ASN A 75 6.06 6.14 12.80
N THR A 76 6.24 5.93 14.11
CA THR A 76 7.05 6.79 14.99
C THR A 76 8.54 6.43 15.04
N ILE A 77 9.04 5.57 14.14
CA ILE A 77 10.46 5.13 14.14
C ILE A 77 11.46 6.30 14.20
N ASN A 78 11.19 7.38 13.47
CA ASN A 78 12.08 8.55 13.43
C ASN A 78 12.12 9.31 14.75
N TYR A 79 11.06 9.25 15.57
CA TYR A 79 11.06 9.80 16.91
C TYR A 79 12.02 9.03 17.82
N HIS A 80 11.97 7.70 17.77
CA HIS A 80 12.84 6.84 18.57
C HIS A 80 14.31 6.92 18.12
N LEU A 81 14.57 6.93 16.82
CA LEU A 81 15.93 7.07 16.28
C LEU A 81 16.57 8.42 16.63
N ALA A 82 15.80 9.51 16.66
CA ALA A 82 16.31 10.81 17.08
C ALA A 82 16.72 10.83 18.57
N ARG A 83 16.05 10.06 19.42
CA ARG A 83 16.41 9.92 20.84
C ARG A 83 17.64 9.02 21.03
N LEU A 84 17.70 7.90 20.30
CA LEU A 84 18.78 6.92 20.39
C LEU A 84 20.08 7.36 19.71
N GLY A 85 20.01 8.22 18.69
CA GLY A 85 21.19 8.71 17.97
C GLY A 85 22.19 9.53 18.79
N LYS A 86 21.86 9.87 20.05
CA LYS A 86 22.81 10.47 21.01
C LYS A 86 23.60 9.43 21.82
N LEU A 87 23.14 8.18 21.83
CA LEU A 87 23.65 7.08 22.65
C LEU A 87 24.42 6.03 21.82
N LEU A 88 24.32 6.10 20.49
CA LEU A 88 24.94 5.20 19.52
C LEU A 88 26.11 5.90 18.84
#